data_AF-A0A9E6D8P3-F1
#
_entry.id   AF-A0A9E6D8P3-F1
#
_cell.length_a   1.000
_cell.length_b   1.000
_cell.length_c   1.000
_cell.angle_alpha   90.00
_cell.angle_beta   90.00
_cell.angle_gamma   90.00
#
_symmetry.space_group_name_H-M   'P 1'
#
loop_
_entity.id
_entity.type
_entity.pdbx_description
1 polymer ?
#
loop_
_entity_poly.entity_id
_entity_poly.type
_entity_poly.pdbx_seq_one_letter_code
_entity_poly.pdbx_strand_id
1 'polypeptide(L)'
;MRFYNIRSCFDTMKTMYLDFGLRNIEDKGLHQNNIKRKVWENIELFDNDEVYTIIADGTETTHDYYACLIVFDSKKNDCFDKNHPTKNKIINLFYERMKENKQKKINYLILR
;
A
#
# COMPACT_ATOMS: atom_id res chain seq x y z
N MET A 1 1.46 -2.52 7.93
CA MET A 1 1.67 -1.18 8.54
C MET A 1 0.46 -0.28 8.29
N ARG A 2 0.00 0.49 9.30
CA ARG A 2 -1.12 1.44 9.19
C ARG A 2 -0.63 2.90 9.20
N PHE A 3 -1.28 3.75 8.42
CA PHE A 3 -1.05 5.19 8.32
C PHE A 3 -2.30 5.94 8.77
N TYR A 4 -2.13 6.85 9.73
CA TYR A 4 -3.24 7.62 10.31
C TYR A 4 -3.25 9.09 9.86
N ASN A 5 -2.10 9.66 9.47
CA ASN A 5 -2.05 11.01 8.88
C ASN A 5 -2.32 10.96 7.37
N ILE A 6 -3.58 10.71 7.03
CA ILE A 6 -4.06 10.45 5.67
C ILE A 6 -5.19 11.42 5.29
N ARG A 7 -5.36 11.66 3.99
CA ARG A 7 -6.51 12.38 3.42
C ARG A 7 -7.67 11.45 3.09
N SER A 8 -7.37 10.18 2.84
CA SER A 8 -8.33 9.14 2.47
C SER A 8 -7.82 7.77 2.92
N CYS A 9 -8.73 6.87 3.28
CA CYS A 9 -8.41 5.44 3.48
C CYS A 9 -7.80 4.79 2.22
N PHE A 10 -7.98 5.42 1.05
CA PHE A 10 -7.40 5.03 -0.24
C PHE A 10 -5.98 5.57 -0.48
N ASP A 11 -5.35 6.31 0.43
CA ASP A 11 -4.06 6.99 0.15
C ASP A 11 -2.93 6.01 -0.20
N THR A 12 -2.91 4.81 0.39
CA THR A 12 -1.95 3.75 0.02
C THR A 12 -2.26 3.18 -1.36
N MET A 13 -3.53 2.93 -1.69
CA MET A 13 -3.95 2.49 -3.03
C MET A 13 -3.64 3.53 -4.11
N LYS A 14 -3.86 4.81 -3.80
CA LYS A 14 -3.52 5.95 -4.66
C LYS A 14 -2.02 5.99 -4.94
N THR A 15 -1.21 5.81 -3.90
CA THR A 15 0.25 5.80 -4.02
C THR A 15 0.70 4.66 -4.92
N MET A 16 0.18 3.46 -4.70
CA MET A 16 0.48 2.30 -5.54
C MET A 16 0.05 2.48 -7.00
N TYR A 17 -1.15 3.05 -7.23
CA TYR A 17 -1.63 3.35 -8.57
C TYR A 17 -0.76 4.39 -9.30
N LEU A 18 -0.35 5.45 -8.61
CA LEU A 18 0.48 6.50 -9.20
C LEU A 18 1.88 6.00 -9.56
N ASP A 19 2.42 5.09 -8.76
CA ASP A 19 3.79 4.58 -8.93
C ASP A 19 3.85 3.38 -9.89
N PHE A 20 2.83 2.50 -9.88
CA PHE A 20 2.87 1.19 -10.55
C PHE A 20 1.66 0.91 -11.47
N GLY A 21 0.70 1.83 -11.56
CA GLY A 21 -0.45 1.72 -12.45
C GLY A 21 -1.53 0.72 -12.00
N LEU A 22 -2.41 0.36 -12.96
CA LEU A 22 -3.63 -0.44 -12.75
C LEU A 22 -3.43 -1.95 -12.79
N ARG A 23 -2.21 -2.43 -13.00
CA ARG A 23 -1.97 -3.87 -13.11
C ARG A 23 -1.94 -4.50 -11.71
N ASN A 24 -3.08 -4.46 -11.04
CA ASN A 24 -3.32 -5.05 -9.73
C ASN A 24 -4.43 -6.11 -9.81
N ILE A 25 -4.44 -6.98 -8.81
CA ILE A 25 -5.51 -7.92 -8.55
C ILE A 25 -6.40 -7.33 -7.45
N GLU A 26 -7.71 -7.44 -7.60
CA GLU A 26 -8.65 -7.09 -6.55
C GLU A 26 -8.99 -8.30 -5.69
N ASP A 27 -9.04 -8.11 -4.38
CA ASP A 27 -9.51 -9.12 -3.44
C ASP A 27 -10.44 -8.48 -2.40
N LYS A 28 -11.17 -9.31 -1.66
CA LYS A 28 -12.03 -8.86 -0.56
C LYS A 28 -11.21 -8.04 0.44
N GLY A 29 -11.81 -6.95 0.93
CA GLY A 29 -11.26 -6.14 2.02
C GLY A 29 -10.90 -6.99 3.22
N LEU A 30 -9.73 -6.75 3.82
CA LEU A 30 -9.37 -7.44 5.08
C LEU A 30 -10.08 -6.79 6.26
N HIS A 31 -10.27 -5.48 6.20
CA HIS A 31 -10.79 -4.69 7.32
C HIS A 31 -12.22 -4.18 7.10
N GLN A 32 -12.65 -4.03 5.85
CA GLN A 32 -14.02 -3.63 5.49
C GLN A 32 -14.47 -4.25 4.18
N ASN A 33 -15.69 -4.80 4.14
CA ASN A 33 -16.22 -5.47 2.94
C ASN A 33 -16.42 -4.53 1.74
N ASN A 34 -16.66 -3.25 1.98
CA ASN A 34 -16.90 -2.23 0.95
C ASN A 34 -15.61 -1.59 0.41
N ILE A 35 -14.45 -1.92 0.97
CA ILE A 35 -13.14 -1.49 0.47
C ILE A 35 -12.41 -2.73 -0.03
N LYS A 36 -12.22 -2.85 -1.34
CA LYS A 36 -11.47 -3.97 -1.91
C LYS A 36 -9.97 -3.78 -1.70
N ARG A 37 -9.28 -4.85 -1.34
CA ARG A 37 -7.81 -4.85 -1.36
C ARG A 37 -7.33 -4.81 -2.79
N LYS A 38 -6.23 -4.11 -3.00
CA LYS A 38 -5.54 -4.04 -4.28
C LYS A 38 -4.16 -4.67 -4.09
N VAL A 39 -3.82 -5.64 -4.94
CA VAL A 39 -2.61 -6.46 -4.84
C VAL A 39 -1.74 -6.22 -6.07
N TRP A 40 -0.51 -5.77 -5.87
CA TRP A 40 0.52 -5.69 -6.91
C TRP A 40 1.56 -6.77 -6.65
N GLU A 41 1.84 -7.59 -7.66
CA GLU A 41 2.83 -8.66 -7.60
C GLU A 41 4.03 -8.33 -8.48
N ASN A 42 5.19 -8.90 -8.15
CA ASN A 42 6.44 -8.72 -8.89
C ASN A 42 6.88 -7.24 -9.01
N ILE A 43 6.74 -6.48 -7.91
CA ILE A 43 7.12 -5.07 -7.88
C ILE A 43 8.56 -4.91 -7.42
N GLU A 44 9.39 -4.27 -8.24
CA GLU A 44 10.73 -3.84 -7.84
C GLU A 44 10.61 -2.53 -7.04
N LEU A 45 11.07 -2.56 -5.78
CA LEU A 45 11.08 -1.38 -4.90
C LEU A 45 12.45 -0.69 -4.84
N PHE A 46 13.52 -1.44 -5.12
CA PHE A 46 14.90 -1.01 -5.05
C PHE A 46 15.68 -1.63 -6.22
N ASP A 47 16.79 -1.01 -6.60
CA ASP A 47 17.67 -1.48 -7.68
C ASP A 47 18.53 -2.68 -7.20
N ASN A 48 17.91 -3.81 -6.87
CA ASN A 48 18.60 -4.98 -6.32
C ASN A 48 18.01 -6.34 -6.73
N ASP A 49 17.33 -6.41 -7.88
CA ASP A 49 16.68 -7.61 -8.45
C ASP A 49 15.63 -8.30 -7.55
N GLU A 50 15.33 -7.73 -6.38
CA GLU A 50 14.34 -8.24 -5.44
C GLU A 50 12.95 -7.72 -5.80
N VAL A 51 11.97 -8.63 -5.81
CA VAL A 51 10.58 -8.30 -6.11
C VAL A 51 9.69 -8.50 -4.91
N TYR A 52 8.66 -7.68 -4.82
CA TYR A 52 7.75 -7.63 -3.69
C TYR A 52 6.31 -7.85 -4.12
N THR A 53 5.51 -8.43 -3.23
CA THR A 53 4.05 -8.40 -3.31
C THR A 53 3.54 -7.36 -2.34
N ILE A 54 2.80 -6.38 -2.84
CA ILE A 54 2.30 -5.25 -2.05
C ILE A 54 0.79 -5.24 -2.10
N ILE A 55 0.16 -5.23 -0.93
CA ILE A 55 -1.28 -5.19 -0.76
C ILE A 55 -1.63 -3.86 -0.10
N ALA A 56 -2.43 -3.05 -0.78
CA ALA A 56 -3.01 -1.84 -0.22
C ALA A 56 -4.45 -2.11 0.21
N ASP A 57 -4.79 -1.63 1.41
CA ASP A 57 -6.12 -1.70 2.00
C ASP A 57 -6.36 -0.46 2.86
N GLY A 58 -7.59 -0.25 3.31
CA GLY A 58 -7.96 0.88 4.13
C GLY A 58 -9.18 0.60 4.98
N THR A 59 -9.47 1.52 5.90
CA THR A 59 -10.67 1.48 6.71
C THR A 59 -11.18 2.89 6.91
N GLU A 60 -12.47 3.07 6.70
CA GLU A 60 -13.18 4.31 6.95
C GLU A 60 -14.48 4.01 7.71
N THR A 61 -14.44 4.21 9.03
CA THR A 61 -15.59 4.13 9.95
C THR A 61 -15.59 5.35 10.86
N THR A 62 -16.61 5.45 11.72
CA THR A 62 -16.65 6.46 12.78
C THR A 62 -15.57 6.29 13.85
N HIS A 63 -14.97 5.10 13.98
CA HIS A 63 -14.00 4.78 15.05
C HIS A 63 -12.58 4.54 14.53
N ASP A 64 -12.46 4.04 13.31
CA ASP A 64 -11.21 3.70 12.64
C ASP A 64 -11.14 4.37 11.27
N TYR A 65 -10.09 5.16 11.07
CA TYR A 65 -9.78 5.84 9.82
C TYR A 65 -8.29 5.72 9.51
N TYR A 66 -7.93 4.81 8.61
CA TYR A 66 -6.53 4.60 8.22
C TYR A 66 -6.41 4.05 6.80
N ALA A 67 -5.23 4.24 6.22
CA ALA A 67 -4.76 3.52 5.05
C ALA A 67 -3.68 2.53 5.50
N CYS A 68 -3.51 1.40 4.82
CA CYS A 68 -2.52 0.42 5.22
C CYS A 68 -1.86 -0.28 4.02
N LEU A 69 -0.69 -0.84 4.31
CA LEU A 69 0.10 -1.67 3.41
C LEU A 69 0.45 -2.98 4.10
N ILE A 70 0.42 -4.06 3.35
CA ILE A 70 1.03 -5.36 3.68
C ILE A 70 2.05 -5.62 2.57
N VAL A 71 3.26 -6.00 2.94
CA VAL A 71 4.35 -6.18 1.97
C VAL A 71 5.05 -7.50 2.25
N PHE A 72 5.19 -8.32 1.22
CA PHE A 72 5.94 -9.56 1.25
C PHE A 72 7.14 -9.47 0.31
N ASP A 73 8.27 -10.04 0.72
CA ASP A 73 9.44 -10.24 -0.17
C ASP A 73 9.19 -11.42 -1.12
N SER A 74 10.13 -11.70 -2.04
CA SER A 74 10.02 -12.84 -2.96
C SER A 74 9.93 -14.20 -2.26
N LYS A 75 10.38 -14.29 -1.01
CA LYS A 75 10.31 -15.48 -0.15
C LYS A 75 9.03 -15.55 0.69
N LYS A 76 8.10 -14.61 0.51
CA LYS A 76 6.82 -14.48 1.22
C LYS A 76 6.96 -14.15 2.70
N ASN A 77 8.09 -13.59 3.13
CA ASN A 77 8.26 -13.08 4.48
C ASN A 77 7.56 -11.72 4.64
N ASP A 78 6.91 -11.50 5.77
CA ASP A 78 6.35 -10.18 6.11
C ASP A 78 7.48 -9.16 6.28
N CYS A 79 7.53 -8.19 5.38
CA CYS A 79 8.54 -7.13 5.36
C CYS A 79 8.40 -6.15 6.54
N PHE A 80 7.30 -6.17 7.28
CA PHE A 80 7.10 -5.36 8.47
C PHE A 80 7.34 -6.13 9.78
N ASP A 81 7.74 -7.40 9.71
CA ASP A 81 8.24 -8.13 10.87
C ASP A 81 9.42 -7.39 11.52
N LYS A 82 9.50 -7.42 12.85
CA LYS A 82 10.53 -6.71 13.63
C LYS A 82 11.96 -7.00 13.20
N ASN A 83 12.23 -8.20 12.68
CA ASN A 83 13.57 -8.65 12.31
C ASN A 83 13.83 -8.58 10.80
N HIS A 84 12.87 -8.08 10.00
CA HIS A 84 13.05 -8.04 8.55
C HIS A 84 14.10 -6.99 8.15
N PRO A 85 15.14 -7.36 7.37
CA PRO A 85 16.30 -6.48 7.12
C PRO A 85 15.94 -5.20 6.35
N THR A 86 14.90 -5.24 5.53
CA THR A 86 14.48 -4.09 4.71
C THR A 86 13.32 -3.30 5.32
N LYS A 87 12.83 -3.67 6.51
CA LYS A 87 11.66 -3.04 7.14
C LYS A 87 11.71 -1.52 7.12
N ASN A 88 12.76 -0.94 7.70
CA ASN A 88 12.88 0.52 7.81
C ASN A 88 13.04 1.18 6.44
N LYS A 89 13.69 0.52 5.47
CA LYS A 89 13.82 1.04 4.10
C LYS A 89 12.46 1.14 3.42
N ILE A 90 11.64 0.08 3.53
CA ILE A 90 10.30 0.02 2.94
C ILE A 90 9.36 1.05 3.61
N ILE A 91 9.42 1.19 4.94
CA ILE A 91 8.63 2.18 5.67
C ILE A 91 8.95 3.59 5.18
N ASN A 92 10.24 3.95 5.14
CA ASN A 92 10.68 5.28 4.70
C ASN A 92 10.31 5.55 3.23
N LEU A 93 10.47 4.55 2.36
CA LEU A 93 10.10 4.63 0.95
C LEU A 93 8.62 5.00 0.78
N PHE A 94 7.71 4.25 1.43
CA PHE A 94 6.28 4.51 1.30
C PHE A 94 5.85 5.79 2.01
N TYR A 95 6.50 6.16 3.10
CA TYR A 95 6.24 7.43 3.76
C TYR A 95 6.53 8.63 2.84
N GLU A 96 7.69 8.66 2.19
CA GLU A 96 8.03 9.74 1.25
C GLU A 96 7.14 9.70 -0.01
N ARG A 97 6.90 8.53 -0.60
CA ARG A 97 5.98 8.39 -1.75
C ARG A 97 4.57 8.88 -1.44
N MET A 98 4.02 8.54 -0.27
CA MET A 98 2.70 9.03 0.15
C MET A 98 2.68 10.55 0.32
N LYS A 99 3.76 11.13 0.88
CA LYS A 99 3.91 12.57 1.06
C LYS A 99 4.00 13.31 -0.29
N GLU A 100 4.77 12.79 -1.25
CA GLU A 100 4.85 13.32 -2.61
C GLU A 100 3.51 13.20 -3.35
N ASN A 101 2.87 12.04 -3.27
CA ASN A 101 1.62 11.74 -3.94
C ASN A 101 0.40 12.41 -3.26
N LYS A 102 0.56 13.01 -2.07
CA LYS A 102 -0.50 13.70 -1.33
C LYS A 102 -1.17 14.78 -2.18
N GLN A 103 -0.39 15.53 -2.97
CA GLN A 103 -0.87 16.67 -3.75
C GLN A 103 -1.41 16.29 -5.13
N LYS A 104 -1.04 15.13 -5.66
CA LYS A 104 -1.46 14.67 -6.98
C LYS A 104 -2.96 14.35 -6.99
N LYS A 105 -3.67 14.69 -8.06
CA LYS A 105 -5.10 14.40 -8.22
C LYS A 105 -5.28 13.17 -9.10
N ILE A 106 -6.24 12.31 -8.73
CA ILE A 106 -6.68 11.15 -9.51
C ILE A 106 -8.19 11.05 -9.46
N ASN A 107 -8.79 10.28 -10.38
CA ASN A 107 -10.18 9.89 -10.27
C ASN A 107 -10.31 8.73 -9.25
N TYR A 108 -10.87 9.00 -8.07
CA TYR A 108 -11.00 8.01 -7.00
C TYR A 108 -11.93 6.83 -7.34
N LEU A 109 -12.76 6.94 -8.37
CA LEU A 109 -13.57 5.80 -8.85
C LEU A 109 -12.70 4.64 -9.32
N ILE A 110 -11.47 4.92 -9.76
CA ILE A 110 -10.50 3.92 -10.19
C ILE A 110 -9.99 3.06 -9.01
N LEU A 111 -10.05 3.60 -7.79
CA LEU A 111 -9.57 2.91 -6.59
C LEU A 111 -10.67 2.12 -5.87
N ARG A 112 -11.94 2.37 -6.19
CA ARG A 112 -13.09 1.66 -5.60
C ARG A 112 -13.31 0.29 -6.22
#